data_AF-A0A1Q7V0C3-F1
#
_entry.id   AF-A0A1Q7V0C3-F1
#
_cell.length_a   1.000
_cell.length_b   1.000
_cell.length_c   1.000
_cell.angle_alpha   90.00
_cell.angle_beta   90.00
_cell.angle_gamma   90.00
#
_symmetry.space_group_name_H-M   'P 1'
#
loop_
_entity.id
_entity.type
_entity.pdbx_description
1 polymer ?
#
loop_
_entity_poly.entity_id
_entity_poly.type
_entity_poly.pdbx_seq_one_letter_code
_entity_poly.pdbx_strand_id
1 'polypeptide(L)' 'MEEDRFIEFRRKIRTAEVLSGAIQRLISDIHFNGKISVIIQNGRVLKSGYEEGYFRHHPEI' A
#
# COMPACT_ATOMS: atom_id res chain seq x y z
N MET A 1 -5.80 -11.84 23.80
CA MET A 1 -6.67 -10.79 23.22
C MET A 1 -5.91 -9.65 22.56
N GLU A 2 -4.99 -8.94 23.23
CA GLU A 2 -4.15 -7.91 22.58
C GLU A 2 -2.98 -8.55 21.81
N GLU A 3 -2.34 -9.57 22.40
CA GLU A 3 -1.26 -10.32 21.78
C GLU A 3 -1.69 -11.00 20.47
N ASP A 4 -2.85 -11.67 20.45
CA ASP A 4 -3.40 -12.31 19.23
C ASP A 4 -3.65 -11.28 18.11
N ARG A 5 -4.19 -10.11 18.47
CA ARG A 5 -4.41 -9.01 17.52
C ARG A 5 -3.10 -8.45 16.98
N PHE A 6 -2.06 -8.39 17.81
CA PHE A 6 -0.73 -7.96 17.39
C PHE A 6 -0.02 -9.02 16.53
N ILE A 7 -0.23 -10.31 16.79
CA ILE A 7 0.24 -11.41 15.94
C ILE A 7 -0.44 -11.36 14.57
N GLU A 8 -1.77 -11.17 14.54
CA GLU A 8 -2.51 -11.03 13.28
C GLU A 8 -2.07 -9.78 12.51
N PHE A 9 -1.94 -8.65 13.19
CA PHE A 9 -1.42 -7.41 12.61
C PHE A 9 -0.03 -7.61 12.00
N ARG A 10 0.92 -8.22 12.75
CA ARG A 10 2.26 -8.54 12.24
C ARG A 10 2.21 -9.47 11.05
N ARG A 11 1.32 -10.47 11.06
CA ARG A 11 1.11 -11.37 9.93
C ARG A 11 0.70 -10.58 8.69
N LYS A 12 -0.33 -9.74 8.80
CA LYS A 12 -0.85 -8.91 7.70
C LYS A 12 0.17 -7.89 7.18
N ILE A 13 0.99 -7.32 8.08
CA ILE A 13 2.09 -6.41 7.69
C ILE A 13 3.14 -7.16 6.86
N ARG A 14 3.57 -8.33 7.32
CA ARG A 14 4.59 -9.15 6.64
C ARG A 14 4.11 -9.65 5.28
N THR A 15 2.83 -9.97 5.16
CA THR A 15 2.20 -10.40 3.90
C THR A 15 1.73 -9.24 3.03
N ALA A 16 1.96 -7.99 3.44
CA ALA A 16 1.47 -6.78 2.79
C ALA A 16 -0.07 -6.74 2.59
N GLU A 17 -0.83 -7.51 3.37
CA GLU A 17 -2.31 -7.56 3.38
C GLU A 17 -2.95 -6.33 4.07
N VAL A 18 -2.18 -5.27 4.32
CA VAL A 18 -2.60 -4.08 5.09
C VAL A 18 -3.42 -3.10 4.26
N LEU A 19 -3.43 -3.26 2.93
CA LEU A 19 -4.24 -2.43 2.04
C LEU A 19 -5.70 -2.87 2.14
N SER A 20 -6.60 -1.90 2.33
CA SER A 20 -8.03 -2.19 2.21
C SER A 20 -8.33 -2.73 0.81
N GLY A 21 -9.30 -3.64 0.68
CA GLY A 21 -9.68 -4.21 -0.62
C GLY A 21 -10.10 -3.13 -1.64
N ALA A 22 -10.59 -1.98 -1.17
CA ALA A 22 -10.89 -0.82 -2.02
C ALA A 22 -9.63 -0.21 -2.64
N ILE A 23 -8.54 -0.07 -1.88
CA ILE A 23 -7.26 0.43 -2.42
C ILE A 23 -6.63 -0.59 -3.35
N GLN A 24 -6.67 -1.89 -3.02
CA GLN A 24 -6.17 -2.95 -3.90
C GLN A 24 -6.87 -2.93 -5.28
N ARG A 25 -8.20 -2.76 -5.28
CA ARG A 25 -8.97 -2.64 -6.51
C ARG A 25 -8.56 -1.40 -7.31
N LEU A 26 -8.47 -0.24 -6.65
CA LEU A 26 -8.10 1.01 -7.30
C LEU A 26 -6.71 0.96 -7.95
N ILE A 27 -5.69 0.46 -7.24
CA ILE A 27 -4.32 0.39 -7.78
C ILE A 27 -4.22 -0.60 -8.95
N SER A 28 -5.05 -1.65 -8.94
CA SER A 28 -5.17 -2.57 -10.07
C SER A 28 -5.84 -1.90 -11.27
N ASP A 29 -6.97 -1.21 -11.05
CA ASP A 29 -7.75 -0.57 -12.11
C ASP A 29 -6.94 0.51 -12.86
N ILE A 30 -6.10 1.27 -12.13
CA ILE A 30 -5.23 2.31 -12.72
C ILE A 30 -3.88 1.77 -13.23
N HIS A 31 -3.65 0.44 -13.16
CA HIS A 31 -2.38 -0.19 -13.54
C HIS A 31 -1.17 0.46 -12.85
N PHE A 32 -1.31 0.78 -11.56
CA PHE A 32 -0.26 1.44 -10.81
C PHE A 32 0.99 0.55 -10.74
N ASN A 33 2.12 1.07 -11.21
CA ASN A 33 3.41 0.36 -11.24
C ASN A 33 4.44 0.94 -10.25
N GLY A 34 3.99 1.87 -9.41
CA GLY A 34 4.83 2.61 -8.48
C GLY A 34 4.94 1.95 -7.10
N LYS A 35 5.45 2.70 -6.14
CA LYS A 35 5.54 2.31 -4.73
C LYS A 35 4.67 3.22 -3.87
N ILE A 36 3.90 2.65 -2.95
CA ILE A 36 3.18 3.41 -1.92
C ILE A 36 3.85 3.14 -0.57
N SER A 37 4.15 4.21 0.19
CA SER A 37 4.72 4.16 1.52
C SER A 37 3.81 4.87 2.52
N VAL A 38 3.47 4.19 3.62
CA VAL A 38 2.61 4.73 4.69
C VAL A 38 3.34 4.61 6.02
N ILE A 39 3.34 5.69 6.79
CA ILE A 39 3.89 5.73 8.15
C ILE A 39 2.70 5.76 9.13
N ILE A 40 2.62 4.75 9.99
CA ILE A 40 1.59 4.63 11.03
C ILE A 40 2.27 4.72 12.40
N GLN A 41 1.74 5.58 13.27
CA GLN A 41 2.17 5.68 14.67
C GLN A 41 0.92 5.76 15.56
N ASN A 42 0.90 5.01 16.66
CA ASN A 42 -0.21 4.99 17.62
C ASN A 42 -1.58 4.78 16.97
N GLY A 43 -1.67 3.88 15.98
CA GLY A 43 -2.90 3.56 15.25
C GLY A 43 -3.39 4.64 14.28
N ARG A 44 -2.57 5.67 13.99
CA ARG A 44 -2.91 6.76 13.07
C ARG A 44 -1.90 6.86 11.94
N VAL A 45 -2.38 7.21 10.75
CA VAL A 45 -1.51 7.54 9.61
C VAL A 45 -0.91 8.91 9.86
N LEU A 46 0.41 8.99 9.89
CA LEU A 46 1.15 10.25 10.02
C LEU A 46 1.63 10.80 8.68
N LYS A 47 2.00 9.91 7.76
CA LYS A 47 2.44 10.27 6.42
C LYS A 47 2.01 9.19 5.43
N SER A 48 1.59 9.63 4.25
CA SER A 48 1.47 8.79 3.07
C SER A 48 2.27 9.44 1.94
N GLY A 49 2.86 8.62 1.09
CA GLY A 49 3.57 9.05 -0.11
C GLY A 49 3.53 7.95 -1.15
N TYR A 50 3.56 8.33 -2.42
CA TYR A 50 3.69 7.39 -3.51
C TYR A 50 4.76 7.88 -4.48
N GLU A 51 5.45 6.93 -5.09
CA GLU A 51 6.39 7.13 -6.17
C GLU A 51 5.79 6.45 -7.39
N GLU A 52 5.33 7.22 -8.38
CA GLU A 52 4.96 6.65 -9.67
C GLU A 52 6.24 6.23 -10.40
N GLY A 53 6.23 5.04 -11.00
CA GLY A 53 7.28 4.69 -11.96
C GLY A 53 7.25 5.72 -13.09
N TYR A 54 8.41 6.24 -13.47
CA TYR A 54 8.56 7.16 -14.60
C TYR A 54 8.11 6.43 -15.89
N PHE A 55 6.83 6.49 -16.23
CA PHE A 55 6.32 5.91 -17.46
C PHE A 55 6.91 6.72 -18.63
N ARG A 56 7.99 6.22 -19.22
CA ARG A 56 8.27 6.50 -20.64
C ARG A 56 7.22 5.75 -21.47
N HIS A 57 6.01 6.31 -21.55
CA HIS A 57 5.29 6.16 -22.80
C HIS A 57 6.01 7.06 -23.81
N HIS A 58 6.91 6.48 -24.60
CA HIS A 58 7.04 6.99 -25.97
C HIS A 58 5.70 6.64 -26.63
N PRO A 59 4.91 7.63 -27.07
CA PRO A 59 4.04 7.35 -28.19
C PRO A 59 4.97 7.04 -29.35
N GLU A 60 4.96 5.80 -29.82
CA GLU A 60 5.44 5.51 -31.17
C GLU A 60 4.53 6.33 -32.11
N ILE A 61 5.10 7.40 -32.70
CA ILE A 61 4.55 8.09 -33.86
C ILE A 61 5.46 7.74 -35.03
#